data_AF-A0A537Z645-F1
#
_entry.id   AF-A0A537Z645-F1
#
_cell.length_a   1.000
_cell.length_b   1.000
_cell.length_c   1.000
_cell.angle_alpha   90.00
_cell.angle_beta   90.00
_cell.angle_gamma   90.00
#
_symmetry.space_group_name_H-M   'P 1'
#
loop_
_entity.id
_entity.type
_entity.pdbx_description
1 polymer ?
#
loop_
_entity_poly.entity_id
_entity_poly.type
_entity_poly.pdbx_seq_one_letter_code
_entity_poly.pdbx_strand_id
1 'polypeptide(L)' 'DGEALNAALELAHQVARNGPLATRAILRAWRETEHLSDREAMAHQDPIGWEVFASEDAQEGPRAFAEKREPVFKGR' A
#
# COMPACT_ATOMS: atom_id res chain seq x y z
N ASP A 1 -1.45 31.63 -9.53
CA ASP A 1 -1.77 31.28 -8.13
C ASP A 1 -1.16 29.92 -7.80
N GLY A 2 -0.41 29.83 -6.70
CA GLY A 2 0.47 28.71 -6.40
C GLY A 2 -0.10 27.75 -5.36
N GLU A 3 -0.97 26.84 -5.79
CA GLU A 3 -1.59 25.81 -4.91
C GLU A 3 -0.95 24.43 -5.04
N ALA A 4 0.05 24.27 -5.92
CA ALA A 4 0.66 22.98 -6.20
C ALA A 4 1.26 22.30 -4.96
N LEU A 5 1.87 23.08 -4.05
CA LEU A 5 2.43 22.55 -2.80
C LEU A 5 1.33 22.05 -1.86
N ASN A 6 0.25 22.82 -1.70
CA ASN A 6 -0.86 22.45 -0.83
C ASN A 6 -1.54 21.17 -1.34
N ALA A 7 -1.79 21.07 -2.64
CA ALA A 7 -2.35 19.88 -3.26
C ALA A 7 -1.41 18.65 -3.12
N ALA A 8 -0.10 18.84 -3.28
CA ALA A 8 0.89 17.77 -3.11
C ALA A 8 0.92 17.24 -1.67
N LEU A 9 0.85 18.13 -0.67
CA LEU A 9 0.82 17.76 0.74
C LEU A 9 -0.49 17.06 1.11
N GLU A 10 -1.62 17.51 0.58
CA GLU A 10 -2.91 16.84 0.79
C GLU A 10 -2.87 15.39 0.28
N LEU A 11 -2.37 15.18 -0.94
CA LEU A 11 -2.20 13.84 -1.50
C LEU A 11 -1.22 12.99 -0.69
N ALA A 12 -0.09 13.58 -0.26
CA ALA A 12 0.89 12.88 0.56
C ALA A 12 0.27 12.40 1.89
N HIS A 13 -0.54 13.24 2.54
CA HIS A 13 -1.27 12.86 3.76
C HIS A 13 -2.28 11.76 3.50
N GLN A 14 -3.02 11.78 2.39
CA GLN A 14 -3.95 10.70 2.04
C GLN A 14 -3.22 9.36 1.87
N VAL A 15 -2.08 9.35 1.18
CA VAL A 15 -1.27 8.14 0.99
C VAL A 15 -0.65 7.67 2.31
N ALA A 16 -0.17 8.60 3.14
CA ALA A 16 0.47 8.29 4.43
C ALA A 16 -0.49 7.66 5.46
N ARG A 17 -1.82 7.75 5.25
CA ARG A 17 -2.83 7.05 6.07
C ARG A 17 -2.96 5.56 5.75
N ASN A 18 -2.42 5.10 4.62
CA ASN A 18 -2.46 3.70 4.23
C ASN A 18 -1.37 2.88 4.93
N GLY A 19 -1.52 1.56 4.94
CA GLY A 19 -0.51 0.64 5.47
C GLY A 19 0.82 0.84 4.74
N PRO A 20 1.92 1.20 5.45
CA PRO A 20 3.18 1.58 4.81
C PRO A 20 3.82 0.40 4.07
N LEU A 21 3.64 -0.84 4.55
CA LEU A 21 4.10 -2.05 3.85
C LEU A 21 3.33 -2.25 2.54
N ALA A 22 2.00 -2.17 2.57
CA ALA A 22 1.15 -2.34 1.39
C ALA A 22 1.44 -1.27 0.32
N THR A 23 1.56 0.01 0.72
CA THR A 23 1.87 1.13 -0.20
C THR A 23 3.23 0.96 -0.88
N ARG A 24 4.25 0.53 -0.14
CA ARG A 24 5.58 0.25 -0.72
C ARG A 24 5.55 -0.97 -1.64
N ALA A 25 4.85 -2.02 -1.23
CA ALA A 25 4.75 -3.27 -1.96
C ALA A 25 4.04 -3.10 -3.30
N ILE A 26 2.90 -2.39 -3.36
CA ILE A 26 2.17 -2.19 -4.62
C ILE A 26 2.98 -1.37 -5.62
N LEU A 27 3.69 -0.34 -5.16
CA LEU A 27 4.56 0.47 -6.01
C LEU A 27 5.76 -0.33 -6.53
N ARG A 28 6.32 -1.20 -5.68
CA ARG A 28 7.39 -2.14 -6.05
C ARG A 28 6.90 -3.13 -7.10
N ALA A 29 5.80 -3.82 -6.82
CA ALA A 29 5.20 -4.80 -7.73
C ALA A 29 4.93 -4.17 -9.10
N TRP A 30 4.25 -3.02 -9.14
CA TRP A 30 3.95 -2.34 -10.40
C TRP A 30 5.22 -1.99 -11.21
N ARG A 31 6.24 -1.39 -10.58
CA ARG A 31 7.51 -1.05 -11.25
C ARG A 31 8.25 -2.28 -11.77
N GLU A 32 8.22 -3.37 -11.02
CA GLU A 32 8.92 -4.60 -11.39
C GLU A 32 8.16 -5.40 -12.45
N THR A 33 6.86 -5.17 -12.65
CA THR A 33 6.02 -5.98 -13.55
C THR A 33 5.38 -5.24 -14.71
N GLU A 34 5.47 -3.90 -14.80
CA GLU A 34 4.74 -3.11 -15.83
C GLU A 34 5.05 -3.49 -17.29
N HIS A 35 6.17 -4.17 -17.53
CA HIS A 35 6.66 -4.61 -18.84
C HIS A 35 6.44 -6.09 -19.12
N LEU A 36 5.85 -6.83 -18.17
CA LEU A 36 5.63 -8.28 -18.25
C LEU A 36 4.21 -8.61 -18.73
N SER A 37 4.02 -9.85 -19.20
CA SER A 37 2.66 -10.38 -19.39
C SER A 37 1.96 -10.59 -18.04
N ASP A 38 0.62 -10.59 -18.02
CA ASP A 38 -0.16 -10.80 -16.78
C ASP A 38 0.24 -12.06 -16.01
N ARG A 39 0.55 -13.15 -16.73
CA ARG A 39 0.97 -14.42 -16.11
C ARG A 39 2.30 -14.30 -15.39
N GLU A 40 3.27 -13.66 -16.02
CA GLU A 40 4.61 -13.43 -15.44
C GLU A 40 4.54 -12.40 -14.32
N ALA A 41 3.78 -11.32 -14.53
CA ALA A 41 3.52 -10.31 -13.53
C ALA A 41 2.87 -10.88 -12.26
N MET A 42 1.89 -11.79 -12.41
CA MET A 42 1.26 -12.45 -11.26
C MET A 42 2.27 -13.29 -10.48
N ALA A 43 3.03 -14.15 -11.18
CA ALA A 43 4.04 -14.98 -10.55
C ALA A 43 5.14 -14.15 -9.84
N HIS A 44 5.49 -12.97 -10.38
CA HIS A 44 6.48 -12.07 -9.81
C HIS A 44 5.95 -11.28 -8.61
N GLN A 45 4.71 -10.78 -8.66
CA GLN A 45 4.14 -9.96 -7.60
C GLN A 45 3.63 -10.79 -6.41
N ASP A 46 3.27 -12.06 -6.61
CA ASP A 46 2.72 -12.93 -5.56
C ASP A 46 3.60 -12.99 -4.30
N PRO A 47 4.92 -13.25 -4.38
CA PRO A 47 5.79 -13.23 -3.20
C PRO A 47 5.81 -11.87 -2.49
N ILE A 48 5.77 -10.76 -3.22
CA ILE A 48 5.72 -9.41 -2.67
C ILE A 48 4.41 -9.21 -1.89
N GLY A 49 3.29 -9.68 -2.44
CA GLY A 49 1.99 -9.65 -1.78
C GLY A 49 1.97 -10.50 -0.51
N TRP A 50 2.55 -11.70 -0.55
CA TRP A 50 2.58 -12.60 0.61
C TRP A 50 3.33 -12.02 1.82
N GLU A 51 4.41 -11.27 1.59
CA GLU A 51 5.10 -10.55 2.68
C GLU A 51 4.18 -9.53 3.36
N VAL A 52 3.34 -8.82 2.60
CA VAL A 52 2.37 -7.88 3.17
C VAL A 52 1.29 -8.62 3.94
N PHE A 53 0.73 -9.71 3.38
CA PHE A 53 -0.32 -10.49 4.05
C PHE A 53 0.13 -11.10 5.38
N ALA A 54 1.43 -11.36 5.56
CA ALA A 54 1.99 -11.88 6.80
C ALA A 54 2.19 -10.82 7.91
N SER A 55 2.02 -9.52 7.60
CA SER A 55 2.29 -8.41 8.53
C SER A 55 1.23 -8.21 9.62
N GLU A 56 1.60 -7.52 10.71
CA GLU A 56 0.62 -7.04 11.71
C GLU A 56 -0.39 -6.08 11.06
N ASP A 57 0.08 -5.24 10.12
CA ASP A 57 -0.75 -4.26 9.42
C ASP A 57 -1.87 -4.91 8.58
N ALA A 58 -1.63 -6.09 8.01
CA ALA A 58 -2.64 -6.84 7.26
C ALA A 58 -3.76 -7.39 8.15
N GLN A 59 -3.51 -7.57 9.45
CA GLN A 59 -4.54 -7.92 10.43
C GLN A 59 -5.28 -6.68 10.93
N GLU A 60 -4.56 -5.58 11.10
CA GLU A 60 -5.10 -4.33 11.62
C GLU A 60 -6.12 -3.67 10.68
N GLY A 61 -5.84 -3.63 9.37
CA GLY A 61 -6.74 -2.99 8.40
C GLY A 61 -8.17 -3.55 8.45
N PRO A 62 -8.37 -4.87 8.25
CA PRO A 62 -9.69 -5.50 8.36
C PRO A 62 -10.33 -5.34 9.74
N ARG A 63 -9.55 -5.40 10.83
CA ARG A 63 -10.04 -5.20 12.19
C ARG A 63 -10.57 -3.79 12.40
N ALA A 64 -9.79 -2.77 12.03
CA ALA A 64 -10.18 -1.37 12.15
C ALA A 64 -11.43 -1.06 11.31
N PHE A 65 -11.54 -1.65 10.11
CA PHE A 65 -12.73 -1.58 9.28
C PHE A 65 -13.95 -2.18 9.99
N ALA A 66 -13.83 -3.40 10.54
CA ALA A 66 -14.92 -4.06 11.27
C ALA A 66 -15.35 -3.27 12.52
N GLU A 67 -14.40 -2.65 13.21
CA GLU A 67 -14.61 -1.82 14.40
C GLU A 67 -15.02 -0.37 14.09
N LYS A 68 -15.08 0.03 12.81
CA LYS A 68 -15.39 1.40 12.34
C LYS A 68 -14.50 2.48 12.96
N ARG A 69 -13.20 2.20 13.04
CA ARG A 69 -12.18 3.14 13.51
C ARG A 69 -11.06 3.28 12.49
N GLU A 70 -10.27 4.32 12.63
CA GLU A 70 -9.04 4.47 11.87
C GLU A 70 -8.04 3.35 12.25
N PRO A 71 -7.35 2.75 11.25
CA PRO A 71 -6.31 1.76 11.51
C PRO A 71 -5.05 2.42 12.07
N VAL A 72 -4.33 1.70 12.94
CA VAL A 72 -3.03 2.10 13.47
C VAL A 72 -1.95 1.19 12.92
N PHE A 73 -1.41 1.57 11.76
CA PHE A 73 -0.35 0.83 11.11
C PHE A 73 1.02 1.06 11.75
N LYS A 74 1.84 0.01 11.85
CA LYS A 74 3.16 0.02 12.51
C LYS A 74 4.29 -0.33 11.55
N GLY A 75 3.99 -0.75 10.33
CA GLY A 75 4.99 -1.10 9.32
C GLY A 75 5.76 -2.37 9.60
N ARG A 76 5.12 -3.36 10.22
CA ARG A 76 5.67 -4.67 10.54
C ARG A 76 4.59 -5.74 10.47
#